data_AF-G0PHY7-F1
#
_entry.id   AF-G0PHY7-F1
#
_cell.length_a   1.000
_cell.length_b   1.000
_cell.length_c   1.000
_cell.angle_alpha   90.00
_cell.angle_beta   90.00
_cell.angle_gamma   90.00
#
_symmetry.space_group_name_H-M   'P 1'
#
loop_
_entity.id
_entity.type
_entity.pdbx_description
1 polymer ?
#
loop_
_entity_poly.entity_id
_entity_poly.type
_entity_poly.pdbx_seq_one_letter_code
_entity_poly.pdbx_strand_id
1 'polypeptide(L)'
;MGLKLLILLALLCNFGASKEHGTAKFASSRKFFEKKHCGEIHPDKETACIFNYDKVLRSTIGLFPTSCSVVCADLFIGKDCDLTEEELTLTFKNMKRLIGGLTVSGTNYTSAKFLAGLESIDTGSEQNILFEDNSEMIEIGLTNLTSIITDGWLISSSPKMKTLNLPNLKYTTPAESEYTHVELWIEKMGPSFCITFDEMEQLLNIRKADLTNIAANYCEPTPEDNICTKPAKGCTRILGDVEIGPDSDLNAMKSVEAIFGTLTIKNTSIESLNFLENLKYVAPLGTGSGFKRFPALQNPIRSSPPDSLRTQPLHDAGAMHPYGRLVVHVPWSNCRRKHLRAMFIVLNLQVQGSSQDWNLLKQAARTTSPKYAEVKIETRYMNSNFCITFNEMENLMSIDNVDLTFIDAIYCTPTPEDKICMTPAEGCTRIYGDVEIGPSFDLKLMKSVESIFGTLIINRTELSNLSFLENLRYVAPLGYKPAFLATPARGGNTRARGDESNIIVLDNNNEELSYNYEMCNQLKNQLNTTKNPAIDGSICYSIQLKAASRDGSRKNWIILGLIISAVVFALIVAVITCCCCCKKSQREKG
;
A
#
# COMPACT_ATOMS: atom_id res chain seq x y z
N MET A 1 -59.97 21.61 44.99
CA MET A 1 -58.61 21.55 45.57
C MET A 1 -57.85 20.29 45.11
N GLY A 2 -57.98 19.90 43.83
CA GLY A 2 -57.54 18.60 43.31
C GLY A 2 -56.64 18.71 42.08
N LEU A 3 -55.77 19.72 42.02
CA LEU A 3 -54.82 19.88 40.90
C LEU A 3 -53.41 20.32 41.32
N LYS A 4 -53.09 20.26 42.63
CA LYS A 4 -51.73 20.54 43.14
C LYS A 4 -51.01 19.34 43.74
N LEU A 5 -51.65 18.15 43.81
CA LEU A 5 -51.03 16.94 44.36
C LEU A 5 -50.48 15.97 43.29
N LEU A 6 -50.78 16.18 42.01
CA LEU A 6 -50.29 15.34 40.90
C LEU A 6 -48.98 15.83 40.27
N ILE A 7 -48.52 17.04 40.61
CA ILE A 7 -47.25 17.58 40.10
C ILE A 7 -46.07 17.27 41.04
N LEU A 8 -46.34 16.89 42.30
CA LEU A 8 -45.28 16.58 43.28
C LEU A 8 -44.80 15.12 43.26
N LEU A 9 -45.56 14.18 42.66
CA LEU A 9 -45.15 12.78 42.51
C LEU A 9 -44.39 12.48 41.21
N ALA A 10 -44.36 13.42 40.25
CA ALA A 10 -43.57 13.31 39.02
C ALA A 10 -42.13 13.87 39.16
N LEU A 11 -41.80 14.48 40.31
CA LEU A 11 -40.49 15.10 40.57
C LEU A 11 -39.54 14.26 41.45
N LEU A 12 -39.91 13.02 41.79
CA LEU A 12 -39.04 12.09 42.53
C LEU A 12 -38.65 10.80 41.75
N CYS A 13 -38.98 10.69 40.45
CA CYS A 13 -38.49 9.60 39.59
C CYS A 13 -37.39 10.03 38.60
N ASN A 14 -36.71 11.15 38.83
CA ASN A 14 -35.64 11.64 37.94
C ASN A 14 -34.28 11.77 38.64
N PHE A 15 -33.92 10.78 39.45
CA PHE A 15 -32.54 10.52 39.85
C PHE A 15 -32.21 9.06 39.56
N GLY A 16 -31.41 8.82 38.52
CA GLY A 16 -30.92 7.49 38.19
C GLY A 16 -30.77 7.17 36.69
N ALA A 17 -30.55 8.14 35.82
CA ALA A 17 -29.99 7.87 34.49
C ALA A 17 -28.72 8.68 34.34
N SER A 18 -27.59 8.02 34.63
CA SER A 18 -26.27 8.50 34.22
C SER A 18 -26.33 8.79 32.72
N LYS A 19 -26.28 10.06 32.34
CA LYS A 19 -26.00 10.48 30.97
C LYS A 19 -24.53 10.17 30.70
N GLU A 20 -24.24 8.93 30.33
CA GLU A 20 -23.01 8.63 29.63
C GLU A 20 -23.15 9.00 28.14
N HIS A 21 -22.06 9.52 27.59
CA HIS A 21 -21.89 10.09 26.27
C HIS A 21 -22.07 9.04 25.14
N GLY A 22 -23.29 8.56 24.88
CA GLY A 22 -23.57 7.55 23.86
C GLY A 22 -24.64 8.01 22.86
N THR A 23 -24.26 8.52 21.67
CA THR A 23 -25.28 8.97 20.70
C THR A 23 -24.99 8.68 19.22
N ALA A 24 -23.74 8.54 18.76
CA ALA A 24 -23.45 8.26 17.34
C ALA A 24 -23.18 6.77 17.04
N LYS A 25 -22.22 6.15 17.74
CA LYS A 25 -21.82 4.74 17.54
C LYS A 25 -22.98 3.75 17.74
N PHE A 26 -23.73 3.90 18.84
CA PHE A 26 -24.94 3.09 19.12
C PHE A 26 -26.07 3.27 18.10
N ALA A 27 -26.13 4.40 17.40
CA ALA A 27 -27.13 4.63 16.35
C ALA A 27 -26.72 3.96 15.03
N SER A 28 -25.42 3.85 14.77
CA SER A 28 -24.87 3.17 13.60
C SER A 28 -24.99 1.65 13.70
N SER A 29 -24.57 1.07 14.82
CA SER A 29 -24.64 -0.38 15.03
C SER A 29 -26.07 -0.91 14.97
N ARG A 30 -27.05 -0.14 15.48
CA ARG A 30 -28.47 -0.51 15.35
C ARG A 30 -28.93 -0.57 13.91
N LYS A 31 -28.57 0.41 13.07
CA LYS A 31 -28.91 0.39 11.64
C LYS A 31 -28.26 -0.80 10.92
N PHE A 32 -27.02 -1.12 11.27
CA PHE A 32 -26.32 -2.28 10.73
C PHE A 32 -27.03 -3.59 11.13
N PHE A 33 -27.40 -3.73 12.41
CA PHE A 33 -28.14 -4.88 12.92
C PHE A 33 -29.50 -5.02 12.23
N GLU A 34 -30.25 -3.93 12.05
CA GLU A 34 -31.50 -3.91 11.29
C GLU A 34 -31.29 -4.39 9.84
N LYS A 35 -30.26 -3.89 9.15
CA LYS A 35 -29.90 -4.33 7.79
C LYS A 35 -29.55 -5.82 7.72
N LYS A 36 -29.05 -6.38 8.81
CA LYS A 36 -28.69 -7.80 8.93
C LYS A 36 -29.82 -8.66 9.50
N HIS A 37 -31.03 -8.12 9.61
CA HIS A 37 -32.23 -8.80 10.13
C HIS A 37 -32.07 -9.27 11.59
N CYS A 38 -31.23 -8.59 12.37
CA CYS A 38 -31.12 -8.82 13.81
C CYS A 38 -32.41 -8.38 14.50
N GLY A 39 -33.01 -9.26 15.30
CA GLY A 39 -34.21 -8.94 16.09
C GLY A 39 -35.54 -9.30 15.42
N GLU A 40 -35.52 -9.92 14.24
CA GLU A 40 -36.68 -10.65 13.76
C GLU A 40 -36.90 -11.85 14.71
N ILE A 41 -38.02 -11.83 15.44
CA ILE A 41 -38.38 -12.87 16.40
C ILE A 41 -38.55 -14.18 15.62
N HIS A 42 -37.64 -15.14 15.83
CA HIS A 42 -37.89 -16.51 15.42
C HIS A 42 -39.18 -16.98 16.12
N PRO A 43 -40.14 -17.59 15.41
CA PRO A 43 -41.45 -17.95 15.98
C PRO A 43 -41.38 -18.85 17.23
N ASP A 44 -40.21 -19.42 17.53
CA ASP A 44 -40.02 -20.42 18.56
C ASP A 44 -39.22 -19.93 19.79
N LYS A 45 -38.76 -18.66 19.85
CA LYS A 45 -38.03 -18.12 21.03
C LYS A 45 -38.29 -16.64 21.32
N GLU A 46 -38.73 -16.36 22.54
CA GLU A 46 -39.09 -15.05 23.11
C GLU A 46 -37.91 -14.07 23.32
N THR A 47 -36.67 -14.44 22.96
CA THR A 47 -35.48 -13.60 23.18
C THR A 47 -34.84 -13.19 21.86
N ALA A 48 -34.83 -11.89 21.56
CA ALA A 48 -34.02 -11.33 20.49
C ALA A 48 -32.53 -11.62 20.77
N CYS A 49 -31.81 -12.22 19.81
CA CYS A 49 -30.38 -12.55 19.92
C CYS A 49 -29.50 -11.31 19.73
N ILE A 50 -29.79 -10.24 20.49
CA ILE A 50 -29.09 -8.96 20.44
C ILE A 50 -28.53 -8.66 21.81
N PHE A 51 -27.24 -8.33 21.88
CA PHE A 51 -26.62 -7.79 23.07
C PHE A 51 -26.47 -6.27 22.91
N ASN A 52 -27.29 -5.51 23.63
CA ASN A 52 -27.39 -4.04 23.48
C ASN A 52 -26.30 -3.26 24.24
N TYR A 53 -25.36 -3.95 24.86
CA TYR A 53 -24.22 -3.38 25.57
C TYR A 53 -22.96 -3.69 24.78
N ASP A 54 -22.03 -2.73 24.71
CA ASP A 54 -20.75 -2.98 24.07
C ASP A 54 -19.76 -3.60 25.06
N LYS A 55 -19.67 -3.04 26.26
CA LYS A 55 -18.78 -3.53 27.31
C LYS A 55 -19.25 -4.86 27.89
N VAL A 56 -18.37 -5.84 27.82
CA VAL A 56 -18.53 -7.15 28.47
C VAL A 56 -18.00 -7.07 29.89
N LEU A 57 -18.91 -6.93 30.86
CA LEU A 57 -18.62 -6.79 32.29
C LEU A 57 -19.51 -7.73 33.08
N ARG A 58 -19.17 -8.04 34.33
CA ARG A 58 -20.04 -8.77 35.26
C ARG A 58 -21.46 -8.21 35.34
N SER A 59 -21.59 -6.89 35.28
CA SER A 59 -22.87 -6.18 35.35
C SER A 59 -23.71 -6.31 34.08
N THR A 60 -23.10 -6.55 32.92
CA THR A 60 -23.79 -6.62 31.62
C THR A 60 -23.92 -8.05 31.10
N ILE A 61 -23.01 -8.95 31.46
CA ILE A 61 -22.91 -10.29 30.88
C ILE A 61 -24.12 -11.18 31.15
N GLY A 62 -24.84 -10.95 32.26
CA GLY A 62 -26.10 -11.65 32.55
C GLY A 62 -27.22 -11.36 31.53
N LEU A 63 -27.07 -10.31 30.73
CA LEU A 63 -27.98 -9.94 29.64
C LEU A 63 -27.55 -10.49 28.28
N PHE A 64 -26.41 -11.19 28.22
CA PHE A 64 -25.95 -11.81 26.99
C PHE A 64 -26.85 -12.99 26.60
N PRO A 65 -27.27 -13.12 25.33
CA PRO A 65 -28.20 -14.15 24.90
C PRO A 65 -27.51 -15.52 24.73
N THR A 66 -27.16 -16.17 25.84
CA THR A 66 -26.35 -17.40 25.89
C THR A 66 -26.92 -18.60 25.13
N SER A 67 -28.21 -18.60 24.80
CA SER A 67 -28.86 -19.67 24.03
C SER A 67 -28.77 -19.50 22.50
N CYS A 68 -28.28 -18.35 22.04
CA CYS A 68 -28.27 -17.98 20.64
C CYS A 68 -27.00 -18.44 19.91
N SER A 69 -27.19 -18.96 18.70
CA SER A 69 -26.10 -19.34 17.80
C SER A 69 -25.60 -18.20 16.92
N VAL A 70 -26.48 -17.25 16.59
CA VAL A 70 -26.16 -16.01 15.88
C VAL A 70 -26.47 -14.89 16.84
N VAL A 71 -25.48 -14.05 17.14
CA VAL A 71 -25.64 -12.94 18.09
C VAL A 71 -25.26 -11.64 17.40
N CYS A 72 -26.10 -10.64 17.53
CA CYS A 72 -25.81 -9.28 17.08
C CYS A 72 -25.32 -8.44 18.26
N ALA A 73 -24.05 -8.06 18.22
CA ALA A 73 -23.38 -7.39 19.33
C ALA A 73 -22.09 -6.71 18.85
N ASP A 74 -21.77 -5.57 19.46
CA ASP A 74 -20.41 -5.01 19.38
C ASP A 74 -19.66 -5.38 20.66
N LEU A 75 -18.89 -6.46 20.66
CA LEU A 75 -18.25 -6.95 21.88
C LEU A 75 -16.96 -6.15 22.16
N PHE A 76 -16.93 -5.45 23.29
CA PHE A 76 -15.74 -4.82 23.84
C PHE A 76 -15.33 -5.51 25.15
N ILE A 77 -14.25 -6.28 25.08
CA ILE A 77 -13.63 -6.98 26.21
C ILE A 77 -12.35 -6.22 26.54
N GLY A 78 -12.48 -5.26 27.45
CA GLY A 78 -11.42 -4.32 27.80
C GLY A 78 -10.68 -4.69 29.08
N LYS A 79 -9.70 -3.85 29.44
CA LYS A 79 -9.02 -3.86 30.75
C LYS A 79 -9.96 -3.80 31.96
N ASP A 80 -11.15 -3.22 31.78
CA ASP A 80 -12.20 -3.12 32.80
C ASP A 80 -13.07 -4.39 32.92
N CYS A 81 -12.86 -5.40 32.06
CA CYS A 81 -13.54 -6.69 32.16
C CYS A 81 -13.10 -7.44 33.43
N ASP A 82 -14.06 -7.72 34.30
CA ASP A 82 -13.90 -8.41 35.59
C ASP A 82 -14.36 -9.88 35.54
N LEU A 83 -14.39 -10.45 34.34
CA LEU A 83 -14.74 -11.85 34.07
C LEU A 83 -13.50 -12.71 33.87
N THR A 84 -13.57 -13.98 34.25
CA THR A 84 -12.51 -14.96 33.97
C THR A 84 -12.67 -15.54 32.55
N GLU A 85 -11.60 -16.11 31.98
CA GLU A 85 -11.67 -16.81 30.68
C GLU A 85 -12.72 -17.95 30.71
N GLU A 86 -12.88 -18.64 31.86
CA GLU A 86 -13.89 -19.70 32.04
C GLU A 86 -15.32 -19.15 31.95
N GLU A 87 -15.59 -18.02 32.61
CA GLU A 87 -16.92 -17.39 32.58
C GLU A 87 -17.27 -16.87 31.19
N LEU A 88 -16.30 -16.29 30.47
CA LEU A 88 -16.47 -15.89 29.08
C LEU A 88 -16.73 -17.12 28.19
N THR A 89 -15.97 -18.20 28.39
CA THR A 89 -16.13 -19.45 27.64
C THR A 89 -17.53 -20.03 27.82
N LEU A 90 -18.02 -20.10 29.05
CA LEU A 90 -19.37 -20.60 29.35
C LEU A 90 -20.47 -19.70 28.76
N THR A 91 -20.23 -18.39 28.74
CA THR A 91 -21.17 -17.41 28.19
C THR A 91 -21.29 -17.53 26.67
N PHE A 92 -20.15 -17.59 25.97
CA PHE A 92 -20.09 -17.58 24.51
C PHE A 92 -20.17 -18.96 23.86
N LYS A 93 -20.25 -20.05 24.65
CA LYS A 93 -20.20 -21.45 24.17
C LYS A 93 -21.11 -21.79 22.99
N ASN A 94 -22.29 -21.15 22.89
CA ASN A 94 -23.27 -21.43 21.85
C ASN A 94 -23.14 -20.47 20.65
N MET A 95 -22.41 -19.36 20.78
CA MET A 95 -22.28 -18.35 19.74
C MET A 95 -21.34 -18.86 18.65
N LYS A 96 -21.91 -19.07 17.46
CA LYS A 96 -21.20 -19.50 16.24
C LYS A 96 -21.00 -18.37 15.24
N ARG A 97 -21.88 -17.38 15.24
CA ARG A 97 -21.78 -16.21 14.36
C ARG A 97 -21.97 -14.92 15.15
N LEU A 98 -21.02 -14.02 15.01
CA LEU A 98 -21.10 -12.66 15.54
C LEU A 98 -21.44 -11.70 14.39
N ILE A 99 -22.50 -10.91 14.55
CA ILE A 99 -22.83 -9.80 13.66
C ILE A 99 -22.57 -8.51 14.45
N GLY A 100 -21.49 -7.81 14.12
CA GLY A 100 -21.03 -6.62 14.83
C GLY A 100 -19.53 -6.66 15.12
N GLY A 101 -19.04 -5.66 15.85
CA GLY A 101 -17.62 -5.49 16.16
C GLY A 101 -17.10 -6.45 17.21
N LEU A 102 -15.80 -6.73 17.18
CA LEU A 102 -15.09 -7.50 18.19
C LEU A 102 -13.83 -6.76 18.58
N THR A 103 -13.71 -6.36 19.85
CA THR A 103 -12.53 -5.71 20.39
C THR A 103 -12.11 -6.39 21.68
N VAL A 104 -10.87 -6.88 21.70
CA VAL A 104 -10.20 -7.37 22.91
C VAL A 104 -8.99 -6.47 23.14
N SER A 105 -9.05 -5.62 24.17
CA SER A 105 -8.09 -4.53 24.33
C SER A 105 -7.60 -4.38 25.77
N GLY A 106 -6.28 -4.37 25.97
CA GLY A 106 -5.67 -4.11 27.28
C GLY A 106 -5.94 -5.18 28.34
N THR A 107 -6.21 -6.43 27.93
CA THR A 107 -6.54 -7.53 28.85
C THR A 107 -5.30 -8.31 29.32
N ASN A 108 -5.46 -9.08 30.40
CA ASN A 108 -4.46 -10.03 30.89
C ASN A 108 -4.76 -11.47 30.46
N TYR A 109 -5.66 -11.66 29.50
CA TYR A 109 -5.98 -12.99 28.98
C TYR A 109 -4.83 -13.54 28.15
N THR A 110 -4.68 -14.86 28.18
CA THR A 110 -3.61 -15.54 27.44
C THR A 110 -4.04 -15.89 26.03
N SER A 111 -5.35 -15.97 25.77
CA SER A 111 -5.89 -16.20 24.43
C SER A 111 -7.30 -15.65 24.28
N ALA A 112 -7.84 -15.68 23.05
CA ALA A 112 -9.27 -15.45 22.79
C ALA A 112 -10.07 -16.76 22.70
N LYS A 113 -9.57 -17.88 23.26
CA LYS A 113 -10.23 -19.21 23.19
C LYS A 113 -11.60 -19.27 23.86
N PHE A 114 -11.93 -18.29 24.70
CA PHE A 114 -13.30 -18.13 25.18
C PHE A 114 -14.32 -17.85 24.03
N LEU A 115 -13.83 -17.54 22.83
CA LEU A 115 -14.60 -17.46 21.57
C LEU A 115 -14.29 -18.62 20.60
N ALA A 116 -13.69 -19.74 21.04
CA ALA A 116 -13.29 -20.84 20.15
C ALA A 116 -14.46 -21.50 19.40
N GLY A 117 -15.70 -21.34 19.88
CA GLY A 117 -16.92 -21.79 19.20
C GLY A 117 -17.33 -20.94 17.99
N LEU A 118 -16.72 -19.76 17.80
CA LEU A 118 -17.06 -18.81 16.76
C LEU A 118 -16.60 -19.32 15.37
N GLU A 119 -17.54 -19.44 14.45
CA GLU A 119 -17.36 -19.92 13.08
C GLU A 119 -17.28 -18.78 12.06
N SER A 120 -17.93 -17.64 12.35
CA SER A 120 -17.91 -16.46 11.47
C SER A 120 -18.11 -15.13 12.20
N ILE A 121 -17.52 -14.06 11.65
CA ILE A 121 -17.71 -12.66 12.10
C ILE A 121 -18.19 -11.82 10.91
N ASP A 122 -19.18 -10.97 11.12
CA ASP A 122 -19.77 -10.09 10.11
C ASP A 122 -19.88 -8.66 10.64
N THR A 123 -18.96 -7.80 10.22
CA THR A 123 -18.93 -6.38 10.61
C THR A 123 -19.61 -5.50 9.56
N GLY A 124 -20.08 -4.32 9.96
CA GLY A 124 -20.32 -3.22 9.03
C GLY A 124 -19.07 -2.36 8.87
N SER A 125 -19.17 -1.27 8.12
CA SER A 125 -18.07 -0.33 7.87
C SER A 125 -17.61 0.48 9.07
N GLU A 126 -18.46 0.57 10.10
CA GLU A 126 -18.13 1.29 11.34
C GLU A 126 -17.74 0.35 12.49
N GLN A 127 -17.74 -0.96 12.24
CA GLN A 127 -17.36 -1.99 13.21
C GLN A 127 -16.01 -2.60 12.82
N ASN A 128 -15.14 -2.79 13.81
CA ASN A 128 -13.79 -3.31 13.60
C ASN A 128 -13.61 -4.65 14.33
N ILE A 129 -12.63 -5.43 13.87
CA ILE A 129 -12.07 -6.56 14.62
C ILE A 129 -10.68 -6.15 15.12
N LEU A 130 -10.52 -6.02 16.43
CA LEU A 130 -9.33 -5.46 17.07
C LEU A 130 -8.85 -6.36 18.22
N PHE A 131 -7.57 -6.71 18.19
CA PHE A 131 -6.83 -7.33 19.29
C PHE A 131 -5.61 -6.47 19.60
N GLU A 132 -5.70 -5.60 20.60
CA GLU A 132 -4.66 -4.59 20.86
C GLU A 132 -4.26 -4.53 22.33
N ASP A 133 -3.01 -4.17 22.59
CA ASP A 133 -2.47 -3.94 23.94
C ASP A 133 -2.63 -5.11 24.93
N ASN A 134 -2.75 -6.35 24.43
CA ASN A 134 -2.92 -7.55 25.25
C ASN A 134 -1.55 -8.14 25.64
N SER A 135 -0.96 -7.63 26.71
CA SER A 135 0.41 -7.95 27.12
C SER A 135 0.69 -9.42 27.44
N GLU A 136 -0.32 -10.16 27.90
CA GLU A 136 -0.23 -11.57 28.30
C GLU A 136 -0.68 -12.56 27.22
N MET A 137 -1.25 -12.06 26.11
CA MET A 137 -1.81 -12.90 25.07
C MET A 137 -0.70 -13.60 24.28
N ILE A 138 -0.77 -14.93 24.22
CA ILE A 138 0.19 -15.79 23.51
C ILE A 138 -0.32 -16.23 22.13
N GLU A 139 -1.64 -16.24 21.93
CA GLU A 139 -2.29 -16.60 20.67
C GLU A 139 -3.70 -16.01 20.58
N ILE A 140 -4.27 -15.92 19.38
CA ILE A 140 -5.70 -15.57 19.22
C ILE A 140 -6.56 -16.82 19.48
N GLY A 141 -6.30 -17.92 18.76
CA GLY A 141 -6.89 -19.23 19.08
C GLY A 141 -8.38 -19.38 18.72
N LEU A 142 -8.88 -18.67 17.71
CA LEU A 142 -10.24 -18.85 17.18
C LEU A 142 -10.27 -20.04 16.22
N THR A 143 -10.12 -21.24 16.78
CA THR A 143 -9.86 -22.45 15.99
C THR A 143 -10.99 -22.87 15.06
N ASN A 144 -12.25 -22.50 15.35
CA ASN A 144 -13.39 -22.83 14.48
C ASN A 144 -13.72 -21.72 13.47
N LEU A 145 -13.02 -20.59 13.49
CA LEU A 145 -13.32 -19.46 12.62
C LEU A 145 -13.00 -19.83 11.17
N THR A 146 -14.02 -19.77 10.30
CA THR A 146 -13.90 -20.13 8.89
C THR A 146 -14.02 -18.94 7.95
N SER A 147 -14.79 -17.92 8.35
CA SER A 147 -15.04 -16.75 7.51
C SER A 147 -15.12 -15.45 8.30
N ILE A 148 -14.63 -14.37 7.68
CA ILE A 148 -14.73 -13.02 8.21
C ILE A 148 -15.29 -12.11 7.11
N ILE A 149 -16.33 -11.36 7.44
CA ILE A 149 -16.81 -10.24 6.63
C ILE A 149 -16.43 -8.96 7.36
N THR A 150 -15.44 -8.24 6.84
CA THR A 150 -14.92 -6.99 7.43
C THR A 150 -14.08 -6.23 6.40
N ASP A 151 -13.95 -4.91 6.54
CA ASP A 151 -13.07 -4.11 5.67
C ASP A 151 -11.60 -4.23 6.08
N GLY A 152 -11.32 -4.49 7.35
CA GLY A 152 -9.99 -4.77 7.85
C GLY A 152 -9.98 -5.16 9.32
N TRP A 153 -8.87 -5.72 9.78
CA TRP A 153 -8.69 -6.11 11.17
C TRP A 153 -7.26 -5.98 11.64
N LEU A 154 -7.10 -5.67 12.93
CA LEU A 154 -5.83 -5.28 13.54
C LEU A 154 -5.48 -6.17 14.73
N ILE A 155 -4.24 -6.64 14.73
CA ILE A 155 -3.59 -7.32 15.84
C ILE A 155 -2.33 -6.51 16.18
N SER A 156 -2.30 -5.85 17.34
CA SER A 156 -1.23 -4.94 17.70
C SER A 156 -0.80 -5.05 19.16
N SER A 157 0.41 -4.57 19.45
CA SER A 157 0.94 -4.39 20.80
C SER A 157 0.79 -5.61 21.73
N SER A 158 1.08 -6.81 21.22
CA SER A 158 0.95 -8.07 21.96
C SER A 158 2.33 -8.75 22.12
N PRO A 159 3.17 -8.32 23.08
CA PRO A 159 4.58 -8.70 23.18
C PRO A 159 4.83 -10.19 23.47
N LYS A 160 3.87 -10.93 24.04
CA LYS A 160 3.99 -12.37 24.32
C LYS A 160 3.37 -13.26 23.24
N MET A 161 2.76 -12.66 22.21
CA MET A 161 2.14 -13.41 21.14
C MET A 161 3.19 -14.25 20.40
N LYS A 162 2.83 -15.50 20.09
CA LYS A 162 3.71 -16.45 19.41
C LYS A 162 3.19 -16.84 18.03
N THR A 163 1.87 -16.95 17.89
CA THR A 163 1.17 -17.43 16.69
C THR A 163 -0.24 -16.84 16.66
N LEU A 164 -0.90 -16.86 15.49
CA LEU A 164 -2.31 -16.50 15.38
C LEU A 164 -3.20 -17.66 15.83
N ASN A 165 -2.88 -18.89 15.42
CA ASN A 165 -3.69 -20.09 15.65
C ASN A 165 -5.13 -19.94 15.11
N LEU A 166 -5.25 -19.76 13.80
CA LEU A 166 -6.51 -19.63 13.06
C LEU A 166 -6.67 -20.72 11.98
N PRO A 167 -6.47 -22.01 12.32
CA PRO A 167 -6.22 -23.08 11.36
C PRO A 167 -7.35 -23.36 10.35
N ASN A 168 -8.56 -22.84 10.58
CA ASN A 168 -9.72 -23.08 9.73
C ASN A 168 -10.17 -21.86 8.92
N LEU A 169 -9.45 -20.73 8.99
CA LEU A 169 -9.82 -19.51 8.27
C LEU A 169 -9.61 -19.70 6.77
N LYS A 170 -10.69 -19.59 5.99
CA LYS A 170 -10.68 -19.85 4.54
C LYS A 170 -11.16 -18.67 3.70
N TYR A 171 -11.95 -17.78 4.30
CA TYR A 171 -12.61 -16.72 3.56
C TYR A 171 -12.56 -15.41 4.32
N THR A 172 -12.14 -14.35 3.62
CA THR A 172 -12.39 -12.99 4.02
C THR A 172 -13.17 -12.28 2.91
N THR A 173 -14.03 -11.33 3.26
CA THR A 173 -14.72 -10.50 2.29
C THR A 173 -14.97 -9.11 2.90
N PRO A 174 -14.79 -8.03 2.14
CA PRO A 174 -15.15 -6.69 2.59
C PRO A 174 -16.59 -6.58 3.10
N ALA A 175 -16.78 -5.79 4.14
CA ALA A 175 -18.11 -5.49 4.67
C ALA A 175 -18.90 -4.62 3.69
N GLU A 176 -18.20 -3.72 2.99
CA GLU A 176 -18.77 -2.91 1.92
C GLU A 176 -18.30 -3.36 0.54
N SER A 177 -19.20 -3.25 -0.45
CA SER A 177 -18.86 -3.45 -1.87
C SER A 177 -17.79 -2.48 -2.36
N GLU A 178 -17.63 -1.37 -1.62
CA GLU A 178 -16.45 -0.53 -1.40
C GLU A 178 -15.10 -1.09 -1.80
N TYR A 179 -14.69 -2.09 -1.04
CA TYR A 179 -13.34 -2.60 -1.03
C TYR A 179 -13.25 -3.90 -1.83
N THR A 180 -12.09 -4.16 -2.42
CA THR A 180 -11.81 -5.39 -3.15
C THR A 180 -11.10 -6.43 -2.28
N HIS A 181 -10.45 -5.98 -1.21
CA HIS A 181 -9.67 -6.78 -0.27
C HIS A 181 -9.95 -6.40 1.19
N VAL A 182 -9.61 -7.30 2.10
CA VAL A 182 -9.69 -7.16 3.55
C VAL A 182 -8.26 -7.03 4.07
N GLU A 183 -7.96 -5.89 4.68
CA GLU A 183 -6.62 -5.64 5.21
C GLU A 183 -6.38 -6.37 6.54
N LEU A 184 -5.32 -7.17 6.61
CA LEU A 184 -4.81 -7.73 7.87
C LEU A 184 -3.60 -6.94 8.34
N TRP A 185 -3.75 -6.26 9.47
CA TRP A 185 -2.69 -5.51 10.11
C TRP A 185 -2.14 -6.29 11.30
N ILE A 186 -0.85 -6.62 11.26
CA ILE A 186 -0.13 -7.22 12.39
C ILE A 186 1.09 -6.36 12.67
N GLU A 187 1.12 -5.68 13.81
CA GLU A 187 2.21 -4.77 14.14
C GLU A 187 2.58 -4.79 15.63
N LYS A 188 3.77 -4.30 15.97
CA LYS A 188 4.23 -4.13 17.36
C LYS A 188 4.14 -5.42 18.19
N MET A 189 4.47 -6.55 17.58
CA MET A 189 4.61 -7.84 18.25
C MET A 189 5.98 -7.97 18.92
N GLY A 190 6.08 -8.90 19.88
CA GLY A 190 7.37 -9.26 20.47
C GLY A 190 8.26 -10.07 19.52
N PRO A 191 9.57 -10.19 19.81
CA PRO A 191 10.52 -10.89 18.94
C PRO A 191 10.24 -12.39 18.78
N SER A 192 9.45 -12.99 19.68
CA SER A 192 9.04 -14.40 19.61
C SER A 192 7.85 -14.65 18.70
N PHE A 193 7.18 -13.61 18.21
CA PHE A 193 6.06 -13.76 17.30
C PHE A 193 6.57 -14.14 15.91
N CYS A 194 5.99 -15.20 15.35
CA CYS A 194 6.29 -15.64 14.00
C CYS A 194 5.04 -16.20 13.32
N ILE A 195 5.05 -16.18 11.99
CA ILE A 195 4.03 -16.84 11.16
C ILE A 195 4.60 -18.17 10.69
N THR A 196 3.85 -19.25 10.88
CA THR A 196 4.22 -20.57 10.34
C THR A 196 4.00 -20.60 8.82
N PHE A 197 4.66 -21.54 8.14
CA PHE A 197 4.55 -21.69 6.69
C PHE A 197 3.12 -22.04 6.26
N ASP A 198 2.47 -22.94 6.99
CA ASP A 198 1.09 -23.35 6.72
C ASP A 198 0.10 -22.22 7.00
N GLU A 199 0.28 -21.42 8.06
CA GLU A 199 -0.53 -20.21 8.30
C GLU A 199 -0.41 -19.23 7.14
N MET A 200 0.81 -18.99 6.65
CA MET A 200 1.02 -18.07 5.53
C MET A 200 0.39 -18.58 4.23
N GLU A 201 0.59 -19.86 3.88
CA GLU A 201 -0.03 -20.45 2.70
C GLU A 201 -1.56 -20.43 2.79
N GLN A 202 -2.11 -20.65 3.99
CA GLN A 202 -3.54 -20.49 4.22
C GLN A 202 -3.99 -19.05 3.92
N LEU A 203 -3.31 -18.05 4.49
CA LEU A 203 -3.64 -16.63 4.27
C LEU A 203 -3.53 -16.24 2.79
N LEU A 204 -2.48 -16.71 2.09
CA LEU A 204 -2.27 -16.47 0.66
C LEU A 204 -3.33 -17.11 -0.24
N ASN A 205 -3.97 -18.20 0.23
CA ASN A 205 -5.09 -18.82 -0.46
C ASN A 205 -6.40 -18.04 -0.29
N ILE A 206 -6.46 -17.08 0.62
CA ILE A 206 -7.62 -16.21 0.79
C ILE A 206 -7.55 -15.11 -0.26
N ARG A 207 -8.26 -15.30 -1.38
CA ARG A 207 -8.26 -14.39 -2.55
C ARG A 207 -8.45 -12.89 -2.22
N LYS A 208 -9.20 -12.57 -1.18
CA LYS A 208 -9.51 -11.19 -0.78
C LYS A 208 -8.69 -10.72 0.43
N ALA A 209 -7.73 -11.47 0.94
CA ALA A 209 -6.88 -10.98 2.02
C ALA A 209 -5.76 -10.10 1.45
N ASP A 210 -5.58 -8.92 2.04
CA ASP A 210 -4.40 -8.09 1.84
C ASP A 210 -3.45 -8.29 3.04
N LEU A 211 -2.27 -8.84 2.74
CA LEU A 211 -1.24 -9.21 3.72
C LEU A 211 -0.09 -8.19 3.77
N THR A 212 -0.23 -7.04 3.10
CA THR A 212 0.83 -6.03 2.99
C THR A 212 1.26 -5.46 4.34
N ASN A 213 0.39 -5.48 5.36
CA ASN A 213 0.62 -4.86 6.66
C ASN A 213 0.97 -5.88 7.78
N ILE A 214 1.60 -6.99 7.42
CA ILE A 214 2.09 -8.00 8.38
C ILE A 214 3.56 -7.74 8.73
N ALA A 215 3.83 -7.20 9.92
CA ALA A 215 5.16 -7.07 10.48
C ALA A 215 5.51 -8.28 11.35
N ALA A 216 5.99 -9.35 10.71
CA ALA A 216 6.37 -10.60 11.36
C ALA A 216 7.59 -11.24 10.69
N ASN A 217 8.15 -12.28 11.31
CA ASN A 217 9.11 -13.18 10.68
C ASN A 217 8.48 -14.59 10.53
N TYR A 218 9.08 -15.45 9.71
CA TYR A 218 8.71 -16.86 9.69
C TYR A 218 9.22 -17.61 10.92
N CYS A 219 8.47 -18.61 11.36
CA CYS A 219 8.91 -19.49 12.44
C CYS A 219 10.12 -20.33 12.02
N GLU A 220 10.91 -20.79 12.99
CA GLU A 220 12.01 -21.71 12.70
C GLU A 220 11.47 -23.01 12.09
N PRO A 221 12.03 -23.48 10.96
CA PRO A 221 11.54 -24.66 10.28
C PRO A 221 11.82 -25.94 11.07
N THR A 222 10.84 -26.83 11.08
CA THR A 222 10.90 -28.20 11.60
C THR A 222 11.17 -29.20 10.47
N PRO A 223 11.66 -30.43 10.77
CA PRO A 223 11.83 -31.47 9.75
C PRO A 223 10.55 -31.78 8.96
N GLU A 224 9.39 -31.66 9.59
CA GLU A 224 8.08 -31.92 9.00
C GLU A 224 7.69 -30.86 7.94
N ASP A 225 8.21 -29.65 8.04
CA ASP A 225 7.88 -28.55 7.11
C ASP A 225 8.43 -28.77 5.69
N ASN A 226 9.42 -29.66 5.54
CA ASN A 226 10.11 -29.97 4.27
C ASN A 226 10.63 -28.71 3.55
N ILE A 227 11.30 -27.83 4.29
CA ILE A 227 11.77 -26.53 3.79
C ILE A 227 13.26 -26.57 3.44
N CYS A 228 13.59 -26.01 2.28
CA CYS A 228 14.97 -25.79 1.88
C CYS A 228 15.37 -24.33 2.08
N THR A 229 16.67 -24.08 2.18
CA THR A 229 17.24 -22.72 2.21
C THR A 229 17.66 -22.22 0.84
N LYS A 230 17.57 -23.07 -0.19
CA LYS A 230 17.92 -22.76 -1.58
C LYS A 230 17.18 -23.69 -2.55
N PRO A 231 17.02 -23.29 -3.83
CA PRO A 231 16.49 -24.16 -4.86
C PRO A 231 17.32 -25.44 -5.00
N ALA A 232 16.62 -26.59 -5.01
CA ALA A 232 17.21 -27.90 -5.20
C ALA A 232 16.15 -28.85 -5.77
N LYS A 233 16.60 -29.88 -6.49
CA LYS A 233 15.69 -30.87 -7.08
C LYS A 233 14.81 -31.52 -6.00
N GLY A 234 13.49 -31.47 -6.19
CA GLY A 234 12.51 -32.04 -5.27
C GLY A 234 12.13 -31.12 -4.10
N CYS A 235 12.70 -29.91 -4.04
CA CYS A 235 12.30 -28.91 -3.08
C CYS A 235 11.03 -28.18 -3.54
N THR A 236 10.01 -28.12 -2.68
CA THR A 236 8.73 -27.44 -2.95
C THR A 236 8.61 -26.12 -2.20
N ARG A 237 9.19 -26.01 -1.00
CA ARG A 237 9.14 -24.81 -0.14
C ARG A 237 10.54 -24.29 0.15
N ILE A 238 10.77 -23.01 -0.07
CA ILE A 238 12.05 -22.34 0.19
C ILE A 238 11.87 -21.28 1.27
N LEU A 239 12.68 -21.30 2.32
CA LEU A 239 12.84 -20.21 3.28
C LEU A 239 14.09 -19.40 2.92
N GLY A 240 13.89 -18.11 2.65
CA GLY A 240 14.95 -17.18 2.27
C GLY A 240 14.78 -16.61 0.86
N ASP A 241 15.64 -15.65 0.54
CA ASP A 241 15.62 -15.00 -0.77
C ASP A 241 16.25 -15.90 -1.82
N VAL A 242 15.59 -15.99 -2.97
CA VAL A 242 16.07 -16.74 -4.14
C VAL A 242 16.59 -15.76 -5.18
N GLU A 243 17.81 -16.01 -5.65
CA GLU A 243 18.44 -15.25 -6.72
C GLU A 243 18.72 -16.15 -7.93
N ILE A 244 18.19 -15.75 -9.09
CA ILE A 244 18.44 -16.37 -10.39
C ILE A 244 19.38 -15.45 -11.17
N GLY A 245 20.62 -15.92 -11.33
CA GLY A 245 21.70 -15.29 -12.07
C GLY A 245 22.03 -16.03 -13.37
N PRO A 246 23.10 -15.60 -14.09
CA PRO A 246 23.51 -16.20 -15.36
C PRO A 246 23.85 -17.68 -15.25
N ASP A 247 24.37 -18.11 -14.10
CA ASP A 247 24.83 -19.48 -13.84
C ASP A 247 23.82 -20.30 -12.99
N SER A 248 22.62 -19.78 -12.74
CA SER A 248 21.62 -20.46 -11.90
C SER A 248 21.02 -21.67 -12.61
N ASP A 249 20.92 -22.80 -11.90
CA ASP A 249 20.23 -23.99 -12.41
C ASP A 249 18.70 -23.80 -12.39
N LEU A 250 18.14 -23.45 -13.55
CA LEU A 250 16.71 -23.25 -13.72
C LEU A 250 15.89 -24.52 -13.49
N ASN A 251 16.47 -25.72 -13.63
CA ASN A 251 15.74 -26.95 -13.35
C ASN A 251 15.46 -27.14 -11.86
N ALA A 252 16.28 -26.57 -10.98
CA ALA A 252 16.07 -26.61 -9.54
C ALA A 252 14.81 -25.83 -9.10
N MET A 253 14.32 -24.93 -9.95
CA MET A 253 13.11 -24.14 -9.69
C MET A 253 11.81 -24.83 -10.11
N LYS A 254 11.88 -25.86 -10.97
CA LYS A 254 10.68 -26.50 -11.51
C LYS A 254 9.80 -27.14 -10.46
N SER A 255 10.35 -27.62 -9.34
CA SER A 255 9.57 -28.20 -8.25
C SER A 255 9.12 -27.18 -7.20
N VAL A 256 9.62 -25.95 -7.25
CA VAL A 256 9.38 -24.94 -6.20
C VAL A 256 7.97 -24.40 -6.34
N GLU A 257 7.18 -24.51 -5.28
CA GLU A 257 5.80 -24.03 -5.19
C GLU A 257 5.70 -22.75 -4.37
N ALA A 258 6.52 -22.59 -3.34
CA ALA A 258 6.48 -21.43 -2.44
C ALA A 258 7.89 -20.94 -2.09
N ILE A 259 8.07 -19.62 -2.13
CA ILE A 259 9.27 -18.91 -1.66
C ILE A 259 8.86 -18.00 -0.51
N PHE A 260 9.25 -18.35 0.71
CA PHE A 260 9.09 -17.57 1.93
C PHE A 260 10.25 -16.56 2.06
N GLY A 261 10.29 -15.63 1.10
CA GLY A 261 11.35 -14.67 0.88
C GLY A 261 11.11 -13.90 -0.41
N THR A 262 12.14 -13.25 -0.96
CA THR A 262 12.05 -12.60 -2.28
C THR A 262 12.52 -13.52 -3.39
N LEU A 263 12.06 -13.28 -4.63
CA LEU A 263 12.62 -13.88 -5.85
C LEU A 263 13.20 -12.76 -6.71
N THR A 264 14.49 -12.83 -7.00
CA THR A 264 15.20 -11.86 -7.84
C THR A 264 15.80 -12.58 -9.04
N ILE A 265 15.50 -12.10 -10.25
CA ILE A 265 16.11 -12.59 -11.49
C ILE A 265 16.95 -11.44 -12.07
N LYS A 266 18.26 -11.62 -12.22
CA LYS A 266 19.16 -10.56 -12.68
C LYS A 266 20.32 -11.11 -13.51
N ASN A 267 20.82 -10.30 -14.45
CA ASN A 267 21.98 -10.65 -15.28
C ASN A 267 21.81 -11.98 -16.03
N THR A 268 20.59 -12.33 -16.46
CA THR A 268 20.29 -13.60 -17.13
C THR A 268 19.93 -13.38 -18.59
N SER A 269 20.23 -14.34 -19.47
CA SER A 269 19.72 -14.40 -20.85
C SER A 269 18.39 -15.16 -20.98
N ILE A 270 17.62 -15.22 -19.89
CA ILE A 270 16.35 -15.96 -19.84
C ILE A 270 15.29 -15.25 -20.68
N GLU A 271 14.75 -15.95 -21.66
CA GLU A 271 13.67 -15.45 -22.53
C GLU A 271 12.27 -15.81 -22.01
N SER A 272 12.16 -16.72 -21.03
CA SER A 272 10.89 -17.25 -20.54
C SER A 272 10.95 -17.67 -19.07
N LEU A 273 9.86 -17.43 -18.34
CA LEU A 273 9.66 -17.84 -16.95
C LEU A 273 9.10 -19.26 -16.79
N ASN A 274 9.05 -20.07 -17.85
CA ASN A 274 8.47 -21.43 -17.80
C ASN A 274 9.17 -22.37 -16.80
N PHE A 275 10.38 -22.04 -16.34
CA PHE A 275 11.06 -22.79 -15.28
C PHE A 275 10.43 -22.59 -13.88
N LEU A 276 9.51 -21.62 -13.73
CA LEU A 276 8.70 -21.35 -12.54
C LEU A 276 7.29 -21.99 -12.63
N GLU A 277 7.11 -23.02 -13.45
CA GLU A 277 5.79 -23.60 -13.77
C GLU A 277 4.93 -24.01 -12.57
N ASN A 278 5.54 -24.38 -11.44
CA ASN A 278 4.84 -24.77 -10.21
C ASN A 278 4.82 -23.67 -9.14
N LEU A 279 5.50 -22.54 -9.36
CA LEU A 279 5.59 -21.46 -8.37
C LEU A 279 4.22 -20.80 -8.19
N LYS A 280 3.67 -20.93 -6.99
CA LYS A 280 2.38 -20.35 -6.58
C LYS A 280 2.57 -19.07 -5.80
N TYR A 281 3.57 -19.04 -4.91
CA TYR A 281 3.72 -17.96 -3.94
C TYR A 281 5.17 -17.47 -3.80
N VAL A 282 5.30 -16.15 -3.64
CA VAL A 282 6.50 -15.43 -3.23
C VAL A 282 6.05 -14.51 -2.10
N ALA A 283 6.41 -14.89 -0.90
CA ALA A 283 5.84 -14.41 0.35
C ALA A 283 6.95 -13.87 1.25
N PRO A 284 7.50 -12.69 0.97
CA PRO A 284 8.46 -12.09 1.86
C PRO A 284 7.78 -11.60 3.16
N LEU A 285 8.47 -11.81 4.27
CA LEU A 285 8.14 -11.24 5.59
C LEU A 285 9.40 -10.61 6.21
N GLY A 286 9.22 -9.68 7.15
CA GLY A 286 10.32 -9.16 7.97
C GLY A 286 9.87 -8.14 9.02
N THR A 287 10.56 -8.12 10.17
CA THR A 287 10.38 -7.11 11.22
C THR A 287 11.37 -5.94 11.07
N GLY A 288 10.92 -4.68 11.27
CA GLY A 288 11.79 -3.50 11.32
C GLY A 288 12.19 -2.94 9.95
N SER A 289 13.41 -2.38 9.80
CA SER A 289 13.92 -1.80 8.55
C SER A 289 14.18 -2.81 7.42
N GLY A 290 13.80 -4.08 7.63
CA GLY A 290 13.80 -5.16 6.65
C GLY A 290 12.37 -5.59 6.25
N PHE A 291 11.40 -4.67 6.31
CA PHE A 291 10.06 -4.89 5.79
C PHE A 291 10.12 -5.19 4.30
N LYS A 292 10.01 -6.47 3.94
CA LYS A 292 9.95 -6.91 2.55
C LYS A 292 8.47 -7.07 2.20
N ARG A 293 7.91 -6.11 1.45
CA ARG A 293 6.50 -6.16 1.01
C ARG A 293 6.27 -7.34 0.07
N PHE A 294 5.11 -7.98 0.17
CA PHE A 294 4.65 -8.96 -0.81
C PHE A 294 4.73 -8.36 -2.22
N PRO A 295 5.43 -8.98 -3.18
CA PRO A 295 5.20 -8.67 -4.58
C PRO A 295 3.77 -9.12 -4.91
N ALA A 296 3.00 -8.26 -5.57
CA ALA A 296 1.69 -8.63 -6.09
C ALA A 296 1.88 -9.77 -7.12
N LEU A 297 1.63 -11.01 -6.70
CA LEU A 297 1.55 -12.15 -7.63
C LEU A 297 0.14 -12.18 -8.23
N GLN A 298 0.00 -11.57 -9.40
CA GLN A 298 -1.08 -11.91 -10.32
C GLN A 298 -0.85 -13.34 -10.83
N ASN A 299 -1.79 -14.22 -10.52
CA ASN A 299 -1.81 -15.61 -10.98
C ASN A 299 -2.38 -15.66 -12.41
N PRO A 300 -1.63 -16.03 -13.47
CA PRO A 300 -2.20 -16.26 -14.79
C PRO A 300 -2.44 -17.77 -15.02
N ILE A 301 -3.71 -18.08 -15.27
CA ILE A 301 -4.20 -19.09 -16.24
C ILE A 301 -4.07 -20.58 -15.86
N ARG A 302 -5.25 -21.23 -15.76
CA ARG A 302 -5.46 -22.58 -16.32
C ARG A 302 -6.45 -22.44 -17.48
N SER A 303 -6.00 -22.75 -18.68
CA SER A 303 -6.81 -22.78 -19.89
C SER A 303 -7.53 -24.13 -20.04
N SER A 304 -8.84 -24.09 -20.27
CA SER A 304 -9.55 -25.15 -20.98
C SER A 304 -10.72 -24.55 -21.77
N PRO A 305 -11.07 -25.12 -22.94
CA PRO A 305 -11.88 -24.46 -23.97
C PRO A 305 -13.39 -24.49 -23.66
N PRO A 306 -14.21 -23.70 -24.39
CA PRO A 306 -15.65 -23.62 -24.15
C PRO A 306 -16.38 -24.74 -24.90
N ASP A 307 -17.01 -25.65 -24.16
CA ASP A 307 -18.08 -26.48 -24.73
C ASP A 307 -19.44 -25.82 -24.49
N SER A 308 -20.14 -25.66 -25.61
CA SER A 308 -21.48 -25.13 -25.78
C SER A 308 -22.54 -25.92 -25.00
N LEU A 309 -23.48 -25.24 -24.34
CA LEU A 309 -24.90 -25.62 -24.34
C LEU A 309 -25.81 -24.52 -23.75
N ARG A 310 -26.45 -23.81 -24.68
CA ARG A 310 -27.89 -23.51 -24.80
C ARG A 310 -28.66 -22.97 -23.57
N THR A 311 -29.19 -21.78 -23.80
CA THR A 311 -30.18 -20.97 -23.07
C THR A 311 -31.52 -21.66 -22.76
N GLN A 312 -32.14 -21.33 -21.61
CA GLN A 312 -33.46 -20.66 -21.50
C GLN A 312 -33.86 -20.38 -20.02
N PRO A 313 -34.84 -19.48 -19.74
CA PRO A 313 -34.66 -18.36 -18.80
C PRO A 313 -35.53 -18.44 -17.53
N LEU A 314 -35.14 -17.70 -16.49
CA LEU A 314 -36.06 -17.26 -15.44
C LEU A 314 -36.02 -15.73 -15.34
N HIS A 315 -37.21 -15.15 -15.41
CA HIS A 315 -37.52 -13.73 -15.43
C HIS A 315 -37.24 -13.03 -14.09
N ASP A 316 -36.87 -11.76 -14.21
CA ASP A 316 -37.04 -10.65 -13.27
C ASP A 316 -36.25 -10.69 -11.94
N ALA A 317 -34.96 -10.36 -12.04
CA ALA A 317 -34.24 -9.58 -11.04
C ALA A 317 -33.40 -8.50 -11.77
N GLY A 318 -33.53 -7.24 -11.34
CA GLY A 318 -32.93 -6.07 -11.97
C GLY A 318 -31.45 -6.24 -12.30
N ALA A 319 -31.11 -6.02 -13.57
CA ALA A 319 -29.82 -6.31 -14.16
C ALA A 319 -28.66 -5.62 -13.44
N MET A 320 -27.80 -6.45 -12.87
CA MET A 320 -26.43 -6.18 -12.45
C MET A 320 -25.60 -5.94 -13.73
N HIS A 321 -25.12 -4.72 -13.94
CA HIS A 321 -24.25 -4.41 -15.09
C HIS A 321 -22.80 -4.92 -14.82
N PRO A 322 -22.13 -5.56 -15.79
CA PRO A 322 -20.87 -6.28 -15.58
C PRO A 322 -19.60 -5.45 -15.83
N TYR A 323 -19.64 -4.12 -15.71
CA TYR A 323 -18.50 -3.27 -16.05
C TYR A 323 -17.97 -2.54 -14.81
N GLY A 324 -16.66 -2.67 -14.57
CA GLY A 324 -15.91 -1.80 -13.66
C GLY A 324 -15.98 -0.34 -14.10
N ARG A 325 -15.67 0.59 -13.20
CA ARG A 325 -15.97 2.01 -13.36
C ARG A 325 -14.71 2.86 -13.18
N LEU A 326 -14.40 3.71 -14.16
CA LEU A 326 -13.41 4.78 -14.01
C LEU A 326 -14.07 5.94 -13.25
N VAL A 327 -13.49 6.32 -12.11
CA VAL A 327 -14.00 7.42 -11.28
C VAL A 327 -13.07 8.62 -11.42
N VAL A 328 -13.63 9.76 -11.82
CA VAL A 328 -12.90 11.01 -11.95
C VAL A 328 -13.34 11.94 -10.83
N HIS A 329 -12.39 12.29 -9.95
CA HIS A 329 -12.63 13.22 -8.86
C HIS A 329 -12.15 14.62 -9.25
N VAL A 330 -13.09 15.56 -9.34
CA VAL A 330 -12.81 16.98 -9.61
C VAL A 330 -13.17 17.81 -8.36
N PRO A 331 -12.21 18.49 -7.71
CA PRO A 331 -12.50 19.35 -6.56
C PRO A 331 -13.35 20.57 -6.97
N TRP A 332 -14.41 20.88 -6.20
CA TRP A 332 -15.33 21.97 -6.53
C TRP A 332 -15.00 23.27 -5.80
N SER A 333 -14.86 24.37 -6.54
CA SER A 333 -15.11 25.71 -5.99
C SER A 333 -15.75 26.63 -7.04
N ASN A 334 -17.01 27.01 -6.78
CA ASN A 334 -17.84 28.02 -7.45
C ASN A 334 -18.70 27.61 -8.68
N CYS A 335 -19.76 26.81 -8.45
CA CYS A 335 -21.00 26.94 -9.24
C CYS A 335 -22.13 27.50 -8.36
N ARG A 336 -22.54 28.75 -8.61
CA ARG A 336 -23.77 29.31 -8.02
C ARG A 336 -25.01 28.78 -8.74
N ARG A 337 -25.44 27.56 -8.43
CA ARG A 337 -26.87 27.18 -8.49
C ARG A 337 -27.13 26.21 -7.34
N LYS A 338 -27.88 26.68 -6.34
CA LYS A 338 -28.38 25.89 -5.22
C LYS A 338 -29.19 24.72 -5.79
N HIS A 339 -28.98 23.51 -5.26
CA HIS A 339 -29.68 22.24 -5.54
C HIS A 339 -29.01 21.19 -6.45
N LEU A 340 -27.68 21.03 -6.42
CA LEU A 340 -27.04 19.77 -6.87
C LEU A 340 -25.98 19.33 -5.83
N ARG A 341 -26.12 18.11 -5.29
CA ARG A 341 -25.12 17.42 -4.46
C ARG A 341 -23.84 17.19 -5.29
N ALA A 342 -22.69 17.01 -4.62
CA ALA A 342 -21.39 16.74 -5.24
C ALA A 342 -21.51 15.90 -6.52
N MET A 343 -21.14 16.47 -7.66
CA MET A 343 -21.27 15.77 -8.94
C MET A 343 -20.01 14.93 -9.13
N PHE A 344 -20.07 13.67 -8.71
CA PHE A 344 -19.14 12.66 -9.24
C PHE A 344 -19.43 12.55 -10.73
N ILE A 345 -18.50 12.99 -11.58
CA ILE A 345 -18.60 12.66 -13.01
C ILE A 345 -18.14 11.20 -13.11
N VAL A 346 -19.11 10.30 -12.91
CA VAL A 346 -18.97 8.90 -13.30
C VAL A 346 -19.13 8.86 -14.81
N LEU A 347 -18.02 8.97 -15.52
CA LEU A 347 -17.99 8.57 -16.91
C LEU A 347 -17.98 7.05 -16.93
N ASN A 348 -19.12 6.45 -17.30
CA ASN A 348 -19.14 5.06 -17.76
C ASN A 348 -18.42 5.04 -19.12
N LEU A 349 -17.10 5.15 -19.13
CA LEU A 349 -16.28 4.85 -20.28
C LEU A 349 -16.38 3.35 -20.48
N GLN A 350 -17.35 2.92 -21.30
CA GLN A 350 -17.18 1.64 -21.99
C GLN A 350 -15.87 1.76 -22.78
N VAL A 351 -15.09 0.67 -22.82
CA VAL A 351 -13.75 0.53 -23.42
C VAL A 351 -13.81 0.61 -24.96
N GLN A 352 -14.47 1.65 -25.45
CA GLN A 352 -14.52 2.22 -26.79
C GLN A 352 -14.87 3.72 -26.62
N GLY A 353 -14.18 4.42 -25.69
CA GLY A 353 -14.47 5.82 -25.39
C GLY A 353 -14.42 6.66 -26.66
N SER A 354 -15.55 7.28 -27.01
CA SER A 354 -15.64 8.10 -28.20
C SER A 354 -14.77 9.35 -28.05
N SER A 355 -14.35 9.97 -29.16
CA SER A 355 -13.63 11.28 -29.13
C SER A 355 -14.41 12.33 -28.31
N GLN A 356 -15.73 12.20 -28.23
CA GLN A 356 -16.60 13.11 -27.49
C GLN A 356 -16.48 12.98 -25.98
N ASP A 357 -16.28 11.77 -25.45
CA ASP A 357 -16.13 11.51 -24.00
C ASP A 357 -14.81 12.09 -23.46
N TRP A 358 -13.73 11.95 -24.23
CA TRP A 358 -12.42 12.53 -23.89
C TRP A 358 -12.44 14.06 -23.92
N ASN A 359 -13.17 14.66 -24.87
CA ASN A 359 -13.32 16.11 -24.94
C ASN A 359 -14.09 16.67 -23.73
N LEU A 360 -15.12 15.96 -23.26
CA LEU A 360 -15.86 16.32 -22.04
C LEU A 360 -14.96 16.24 -20.80
N LEU A 361 -14.14 15.20 -20.68
CA LEU A 361 -13.18 15.05 -19.59
C LEU A 361 -12.15 16.19 -19.59
N LYS A 362 -11.57 16.52 -20.74
CA LYS A 362 -10.63 17.65 -20.90
C LYS A 362 -11.29 18.98 -20.59
N GLN A 363 -12.56 19.16 -20.97
CA GLN A 363 -13.32 20.38 -20.66
C GLN A 363 -13.59 20.50 -19.15
N ALA A 364 -13.96 19.40 -18.47
CA ALA A 364 -14.17 19.38 -17.03
C ALA A 364 -12.88 19.72 -16.26
N ALA A 365 -11.75 19.13 -16.66
CA ALA A 365 -10.43 19.42 -16.10
C ALA A 365 -10.05 20.90 -16.22
N ARG A 366 -10.31 21.52 -17.38
CA ARG A 366 -10.01 22.96 -17.60
C ARG A 366 -10.81 23.93 -16.73
N THR A 367 -11.91 23.49 -16.11
CA THR A 367 -12.74 24.38 -15.25
C THR A 367 -12.23 24.49 -13.81
N THR A 368 -11.17 23.78 -13.44
CA THR A 368 -10.59 23.85 -12.10
C THR A 368 -9.72 25.10 -11.89
N SER A 369 -9.77 25.69 -10.70
CA SER A 369 -9.00 26.90 -10.35
C SER A 369 -7.49 26.64 -10.34
N PRO A 370 -6.64 27.56 -10.87
CA PRO A 370 -5.19 27.39 -10.88
C PRO A 370 -4.54 27.41 -9.48
N LYS A 371 -5.31 27.67 -8.41
CA LYS A 371 -4.79 27.67 -7.04
C LYS A 371 -4.76 26.27 -6.40
N TYR A 372 -5.68 25.37 -6.75
CA TYR A 372 -5.71 23.96 -6.34
C TYR A 372 -6.74 23.22 -7.19
N ALA A 373 -6.35 22.11 -7.82
CA ALA A 373 -7.17 20.92 -8.07
C ALA A 373 -6.44 19.99 -9.06
N GLU A 374 -5.77 18.97 -8.54
CA GLU A 374 -5.39 17.82 -9.36
C GLU A 374 -6.66 17.08 -9.81
N VAL A 375 -6.68 16.62 -11.05
CA VAL A 375 -7.73 15.72 -11.55
C VAL A 375 -7.32 14.30 -11.19
N LYS A 376 -7.91 13.76 -10.12
CA LYS A 376 -7.61 12.41 -9.67
C LYS A 376 -8.42 11.41 -10.48
N ILE A 377 -7.73 10.44 -11.08
CA ILE A 377 -8.33 9.37 -11.83
C ILE A 377 -8.04 8.06 -11.10
N GLU A 378 -9.12 7.36 -10.77
CA GLU A 378 -9.08 6.11 -10.02
C GLU A 378 -9.82 5.03 -10.79
N THR A 379 -9.26 3.83 -10.83
CA THR A 379 -9.92 2.64 -11.35
C THR A 379 -10.52 1.85 -10.19
N ARG A 380 -11.85 1.68 -10.17
CA ARG A 380 -12.53 0.86 -9.15
C ARG A 380 -13.29 -0.31 -9.77
N TYR A 381 -13.24 -1.46 -9.11
CA TYR A 381 -14.01 -2.67 -9.48
C TYR A 381 -13.75 -3.16 -10.90
N MET A 382 -12.53 -2.95 -11.39
CA MET A 382 -12.14 -3.39 -12.72
C MET A 382 -12.02 -4.92 -12.77
N ASN A 383 -12.42 -5.50 -13.91
CA ASN A 383 -12.20 -6.91 -14.18
C ASN A 383 -10.68 -7.21 -14.15
N SER A 384 -10.25 -8.41 -13.78
CA SER A 384 -8.82 -8.79 -13.83
C SER A 384 -8.20 -8.68 -15.23
N ASN A 385 -9.04 -8.70 -16.28
CA ASN A 385 -8.63 -8.51 -17.67
C ASN A 385 -8.82 -7.05 -18.14
N PHE A 386 -9.24 -6.14 -17.26
CA PHE A 386 -9.29 -4.73 -17.59
C PHE A 386 -7.88 -4.23 -17.85
N CYS A 387 -7.73 -3.54 -18.97
CA CYS A 387 -6.48 -2.97 -19.38
C CYS A 387 -6.75 -1.60 -19.97
N ILE A 388 -5.77 -0.72 -19.87
CA ILE A 388 -5.78 0.60 -20.49
C ILE A 388 -5.01 0.50 -21.79
N THR A 389 -5.63 0.93 -22.89
CA THR A 389 -4.92 1.02 -24.17
C THR A 389 -3.94 2.19 -24.13
N PHE A 390 -2.91 2.13 -24.97
CA PHE A 390 -1.88 3.16 -25.03
C PHE A 390 -2.44 4.53 -25.40
N ASN A 391 -3.40 4.56 -26.32
CA ASN A 391 -4.08 5.79 -26.71
C ASN A 391 -4.97 6.35 -25.59
N GLU A 392 -5.61 5.51 -24.79
CA GLU A 392 -6.36 5.97 -23.60
C GLU A 392 -5.40 6.60 -22.58
N MET A 393 -4.25 5.98 -22.33
CA MET A 393 -3.26 6.55 -21.42
C MET A 393 -2.67 7.88 -21.93
N GLU A 394 -2.33 7.99 -23.22
CA GLU A 394 -1.91 9.27 -23.82
C GLU A 394 -3.00 10.35 -23.66
N ASN A 395 -4.27 9.97 -23.81
CA ASN A 395 -5.37 10.90 -23.58
C ASN A 395 -5.47 11.34 -22.12
N LEU A 396 -5.30 10.42 -21.16
CA LEU A 396 -5.26 10.73 -19.74
C LEU A 396 -4.09 11.68 -19.42
N MET A 397 -2.88 11.35 -19.89
CA MET A 397 -1.67 12.16 -19.66
C MET A 397 -1.67 13.49 -20.41
N SER A 398 -2.53 13.68 -21.41
CA SER A 398 -2.76 14.98 -22.05
C SER A 398 -3.64 15.93 -21.23
N ILE A 399 -4.16 15.49 -20.09
CA ILE A 399 -4.94 16.32 -19.16
C ILE A 399 -3.97 17.04 -18.22
N ASP A 400 -4.07 18.37 -18.15
CA ASP A 400 -3.26 19.18 -17.24
C ASP A 400 -3.56 18.81 -15.77
N ASN A 401 -2.52 18.68 -14.93
CA ASN A 401 -2.62 18.37 -13.50
C ASN A 401 -3.37 17.07 -13.16
N VAL A 402 -3.25 16.04 -14.01
CA VAL A 402 -3.85 14.73 -13.75
C VAL A 402 -3.01 13.92 -12.74
N ASP A 403 -3.66 13.34 -11.75
CA ASP A 403 -3.06 12.40 -10.81
C ASP A 403 -3.56 10.99 -11.13
N LEU A 404 -2.63 10.17 -11.65
CA LEU A 404 -2.86 8.79 -12.06
C LEU A 404 -2.37 7.78 -11.00
N THR A 405 -2.08 8.24 -9.77
CA THR A 405 -1.52 7.40 -8.70
C THR A 405 -2.43 6.24 -8.31
N PHE A 406 -3.75 6.40 -8.48
CA PHE A 406 -4.77 5.43 -8.09
C PHE A 406 -5.31 4.61 -9.27
N ILE A 407 -4.56 4.53 -10.37
CA ILE A 407 -4.84 3.61 -11.47
C ILE A 407 -4.18 2.26 -11.16
N ASP A 408 -4.99 1.29 -10.77
CA ASP A 408 -4.64 -0.12 -10.66
C ASP A 408 -5.12 -0.85 -11.93
N ALA A 409 -4.28 -0.79 -12.96
CA ALA A 409 -4.54 -1.39 -14.26
C ALA A 409 -3.24 -1.86 -14.91
N ILE A 410 -3.37 -2.68 -15.96
CA ILE A 410 -2.28 -3.05 -16.86
C ILE A 410 -2.49 -2.41 -18.24
N TYR A 411 -1.46 -2.37 -19.08
CA TYR A 411 -1.65 -2.02 -20.48
C TYR A 411 -2.29 -3.16 -21.26
N CYS A 412 -3.14 -2.82 -22.23
CA CYS A 412 -3.68 -3.81 -23.15
C CYS A 412 -2.56 -4.42 -24.02
N THR A 413 -2.76 -5.66 -24.47
CA THR A 413 -1.83 -6.29 -25.41
C THR A 413 -1.70 -5.42 -26.67
N PRO A 414 -0.48 -5.00 -27.06
CA PRO A 414 -0.29 -4.15 -28.23
C PRO A 414 -0.74 -4.82 -29.52
N THR A 415 -1.38 -4.05 -30.40
CA THR A 415 -1.70 -4.48 -31.77
C THR A 415 -0.77 -3.80 -32.79
N PRO A 416 -0.63 -4.32 -34.03
CA PRO A 416 0.18 -3.68 -35.06
C PRO A 416 -0.21 -2.23 -35.36
N GLU A 417 -1.48 -1.88 -35.16
CA GLU A 417 -2.02 -0.53 -35.37
C GLU A 417 -1.51 0.47 -34.32
N ASP A 418 -1.13 0.00 -33.13
CA ASP A 418 -0.63 0.86 -32.04
C ASP A 418 0.74 1.48 -32.34
N LYS A 419 1.51 0.87 -33.27
CA LYS A 419 2.88 1.28 -33.65
C LYS A 419 3.81 1.44 -32.44
N ILE A 420 3.80 0.43 -31.57
CA ILE A 420 4.58 0.42 -30.32
C ILE A 420 5.78 -0.51 -30.46
N CYS A 421 6.93 -0.05 -29.95
CA CYS A 421 8.12 -0.86 -29.85
C CYS A 421 8.25 -1.46 -28.45
N MET A 422 8.78 -2.67 -28.36
CA MET A 422 9.12 -3.31 -27.09
C MET A 422 10.51 -2.87 -26.60
N THR A 423 11.33 -2.33 -27.48
CA THR A 423 12.68 -1.82 -27.19
C THR A 423 12.94 -0.54 -27.98
N PRO A 424 13.80 0.37 -27.49
CA PRO A 424 14.24 1.54 -28.25
C PRO A 424 14.81 1.15 -29.62
N ALA A 425 14.33 1.79 -30.68
CA ALA A 425 14.75 1.57 -32.07
C ALA A 425 14.61 2.86 -32.88
N GLU A 426 15.35 2.98 -33.98
CA GLU A 426 15.29 4.17 -34.84
C GLU A 426 13.88 4.36 -35.42
N GLY A 427 13.35 5.59 -35.31
CA GLY A 427 11.99 5.93 -35.76
C GLY A 427 10.88 5.49 -34.80
N CYS A 428 11.22 4.87 -33.67
CA CYS A 428 10.25 4.52 -32.64
C CYS A 428 9.80 5.76 -31.87
N THR A 429 8.49 5.99 -31.78
CA THR A 429 7.91 7.11 -31.02
C THR A 429 7.23 6.67 -29.72
N ARG A 430 6.80 5.41 -29.61
CA ARG A 430 6.11 4.84 -28.45
C ARG A 430 6.76 3.53 -28.02
N ILE A 431 7.12 3.44 -26.74
CA ILE A 431 7.73 2.23 -26.17
C ILE A 431 6.81 1.65 -25.10
N TYR A 432 6.59 0.33 -25.13
CA TYR A 432 5.95 -0.41 -24.05
C TYR A 432 6.97 -1.26 -23.30
N GLY A 433 6.99 -1.12 -21.98
CA GLY A 433 8.01 -1.72 -21.11
C GLY A 433 8.99 -0.68 -20.56
N ASP A 434 9.90 -1.16 -19.71
CA ASP A 434 10.88 -0.30 -19.05
C ASP A 434 12.07 -0.05 -19.95
N VAL A 435 12.55 1.19 -19.93
CA VAL A 435 13.71 1.62 -20.72
C VAL A 435 14.87 1.83 -19.78
N GLU A 436 15.92 1.03 -19.93
CA GLU A 436 17.16 1.17 -19.16
C GLU A 436 18.29 1.73 -20.05
N ILE A 437 18.82 2.89 -19.65
CA ILE A 437 19.94 3.58 -20.30
C ILE A 437 21.18 3.39 -19.44
N GLY A 438 22.03 2.46 -19.88
CA GLY A 438 23.33 2.19 -19.29
C GLY A 438 24.49 2.86 -20.03
N PRO A 439 25.74 2.66 -19.59
CA PRO A 439 26.93 3.29 -20.18
C PRO A 439 27.19 2.94 -21.65
N SER A 440 26.67 1.81 -22.14
CA SER A 440 26.80 1.36 -23.54
C SER A 440 25.55 1.62 -24.39
N PHE A 441 24.55 2.33 -23.85
CA PHE A 441 23.29 2.55 -24.56
C PHE A 441 23.46 3.60 -25.67
N ASP A 442 22.94 3.31 -26.88
CA ASP A 442 22.95 4.28 -27.98
C ASP A 442 21.84 5.32 -27.80
N LEU A 443 22.21 6.49 -27.29
CA LEU A 443 21.31 7.61 -27.02
C LEU A 443 20.55 8.11 -28.26
N LYS A 444 21.03 7.82 -29.49
CA LYS A 444 20.32 8.20 -30.71
C LYS A 444 18.95 7.54 -30.83
N LEU A 445 18.78 6.34 -30.24
CA LEU A 445 17.54 5.59 -30.25
C LEU A 445 16.42 6.28 -29.47
N MET A 446 16.75 7.19 -28.56
CA MET A 446 15.78 7.94 -27.76
C MET A 446 15.32 9.24 -28.41
N LYS A 447 15.99 9.69 -29.50
CA LYS A 447 15.68 10.98 -30.12
C LYS A 447 14.25 11.08 -30.64
N SER A 448 13.68 10.01 -31.17
CA SER A 448 12.31 10.00 -31.69
C SER A 448 11.27 9.61 -30.64
N VAL A 449 11.68 9.17 -29.45
CA VAL A 449 10.77 8.60 -28.45
C VAL A 449 9.99 9.73 -27.79
N GLU A 450 8.66 9.66 -27.90
CA GLU A 450 7.75 10.62 -27.30
C GLU A 450 7.08 10.07 -26.04
N SER A 451 6.81 8.76 -25.99
CA SER A 451 6.07 8.13 -24.89
C SER A 451 6.70 6.80 -24.46
N ILE A 452 6.83 6.62 -23.15
CA ILE A 452 7.25 5.37 -22.52
C ILE A 452 6.12 4.88 -21.61
N PHE A 453 5.50 3.77 -21.95
CA PHE A 453 4.48 3.08 -21.16
C PHE A 453 5.15 2.10 -20.18
N GLY A 454 5.94 2.66 -19.28
CA GLY A 454 6.83 1.97 -18.36
C GLY A 454 7.65 2.96 -17.55
N THR A 455 8.72 2.48 -16.93
CA THR A 455 9.68 3.28 -16.16
C THR A 455 10.90 3.60 -17.02
N LEU A 456 11.43 4.82 -16.92
CA LEU A 456 12.71 5.19 -17.52
C LEU A 456 13.81 5.17 -16.44
N ILE A 457 14.81 4.33 -16.65
CA ILE A 457 15.93 4.12 -15.74
C ILE A 457 17.21 4.56 -16.46
N ILE A 458 18.00 5.42 -15.84
CA ILE A 458 19.28 5.87 -16.36
C ILE A 458 20.33 5.57 -15.29
N ASN A 459 21.21 4.63 -15.55
CA ASN A 459 22.09 4.10 -14.50
C ASN A 459 23.52 3.93 -15.00
N ARG A 460 24.50 4.30 -14.15
CA ARG A 460 25.94 4.13 -14.43
C ARG A 460 26.39 4.81 -15.72
N THR A 461 25.84 5.98 -16.03
CA THR A 461 26.22 6.74 -17.23
C THR A 461 27.09 7.94 -16.87
N GLU A 462 27.92 8.37 -17.82
CA GLU A 462 28.69 9.63 -17.72
C GLU A 462 27.87 10.84 -18.21
N LEU A 463 26.54 10.72 -18.29
CA LEU A 463 25.67 11.77 -18.79
C LEU A 463 25.73 12.99 -17.85
N SER A 464 26.01 14.15 -18.43
CA SER A 464 25.98 15.45 -17.73
C SER A 464 24.71 16.25 -18.03
N ASN A 465 23.89 15.77 -18.98
CA ASN A 465 22.58 16.35 -19.32
C ASN A 465 21.67 15.29 -19.95
N LEU A 466 20.38 15.61 -20.08
CA LEU A 466 19.34 14.75 -20.62
C LEU A 466 18.78 15.25 -21.97
N SER A 467 19.55 16.03 -22.73
CA SER A 467 19.09 16.63 -23.99
C SER A 467 18.64 15.61 -25.04
N PHE A 468 19.11 14.36 -24.96
CA PHE A 468 18.69 13.28 -25.85
C PHE A 468 17.22 12.86 -25.65
N LEU A 469 16.57 13.30 -24.56
CA LEU A 469 15.14 13.11 -24.28
C LEU A 469 14.28 14.29 -24.75
N GLU A 470 14.77 15.13 -25.66
CA GLU A 470 14.10 16.38 -26.10
C GLU A 470 12.66 16.21 -26.58
N ASN A 471 12.32 15.04 -27.13
CA ASN A 471 10.96 14.74 -27.62
C ASN A 471 10.11 13.94 -26.62
N LEU A 472 10.68 13.50 -25.49
CA LEU A 472 9.97 12.70 -24.50
C LEU A 472 8.94 13.57 -23.76
N ARG A 473 7.67 13.20 -23.91
CA ARG A 473 6.52 13.89 -23.30
C ARG A 473 5.95 13.14 -22.12
N TYR A 474 5.94 11.81 -22.21
CA TYR A 474 5.23 10.96 -21.26
C TYR A 474 6.08 9.77 -20.78
N VAL A 475 6.08 9.55 -19.47
CA VAL A 475 6.58 8.33 -18.82
C VAL A 475 5.51 7.83 -17.86
N ALA A 476 4.99 6.64 -18.16
CA ALA A 476 3.68 6.19 -17.70
C ALA A 476 3.74 4.76 -17.17
N PRO A 477 4.37 4.51 -16.02
CA PRO A 477 4.34 3.20 -15.41
C PRO A 477 2.93 2.91 -14.88
N LEU A 478 2.39 1.73 -15.22
CA LEU A 478 1.21 1.15 -14.61
C LEU A 478 1.61 -0.04 -13.71
N GLY A 479 0.83 -0.27 -12.65
CA GLY A 479 1.11 -1.27 -11.62
C GLY A 479 2.05 -0.77 -10.50
N TYR A 480 1.87 -1.29 -9.28
CA TYR A 480 2.79 -1.05 -8.16
C TYR A 480 4.16 -1.62 -8.50
N LYS A 481 5.12 -0.75 -8.81
CA LYS A 481 6.52 -1.14 -8.94
C LYS A 481 7.27 -0.81 -7.64
N PRO A 482 7.94 -1.79 -7.01
CA PRO A 482 8.83 -1.49 -5.89
C PRO A 482 9.96 -0.57 -6.39
N ALA A 483 10.33 0.39 -5.55
CA ALA A 483 11.45 1.29 -5.79
C ALA A 483 12.71 0.49 -6.19
N PHE A 484 13.24 0.79 -7.38
CA PHE A 484 14.48 0.19 -7.87
C PHE A 484 15.68 0.77 -7.12
N LEU A 485 16.50 -0.14 -6.58
CA LEU A 485 17.97 -0.14 -6.52
C LEU A 485 18.72 1.21 -6.58
N ALA A 486 18.84 1.91 -5.44
CA ALA A 486 20.05 2.69 -5.18
C ALA A 486 21.13 1.76 -4.61
N THR A 487 22.24 1.59 -5.33
CA THR A 487 23.47 1.01 -4.77
C THR A 487 23.95 1.85 -3.58
N PRO A 488 24.44 1.24 -2.49
CA PRO A 488 25.06 2.01 -1.42
C PRO A 488 26.40 2.56 -1.91
N ALA A 489 26.45 3.84 -2.23
CA ALA A 489 27.71 4.57 -2.24
C ALA A 489 28.30 4.49 -0.82
N ARG A 490 29.58 4.10 -0.75
CA ARG A 490 30.37 3.98 0.47
C ARG A 490 30.15 5.15 1.43
N GLY A 491 29.71 4.83 2.64
CA GLY A 491 29.85 5.68 3.83
C GLY A 491 28.80 6.79 3.96
N GLY A 492 27.67 6.48 4.61
CA GLY A 492 26.74 7.49 5.08
C GLY A 492 25.35 6.90 5.34
N ASN A 493 24.93 6.85 6.59
CA ASN A 493 23.55 6.53 6.96
C ASN A 493 22.60 7.60 6.37
N THR A 494 21.93 7.29 5.27
CA THR A 494 20.67 7.94 4.89
C THR A 494 19.72 6.89 4.34
N ARG A 495 18.79 6.46 5.19
CA ARG A 495 17.56 5.76 4.78
C ARG A 495 16.73 6.74 3.95
N ALA A 496 16.65 6.55 2.64
CA ALA A 496 15.62 7.20 1.84
C ALA A 496 14.29 6.46 2.11
N ARG A 497 13.44 7.09 2.94
CA ARG A 497 12.00 6.81 2.99
C ARG A 497 11.41 7.17 1.62
N GLY A 498 10.60 6.29 1.03
CA GLY A 498 9.86 6.62 -0.19
C GLY A 498 8.68 5.69 -0.40
N ASP A 499 7.49 6.17 -0.02
CA ASP A 499 6.17 5.65 -0.43
C ASP A 499 5.74 6.21 -1.80
N GLU A 500 6.65 6.81 -2.57
CA GLU A 500 6.34 7.35 -3.91
C GLU A 500 7.05 6.53 -4.99
N SER A 501 6.27 5.89 -5.86
CA SER A 501 6.77 5.25 -7.09
C SER A 501 7.34 6.33 -8.01
N ASN A 502 8.67 6.45 -8.12
CA ASN A 502 9.31 7.37 -9.05
C ASN A 502 9.10 6.90 -10.50
N ILE A 503 8.75 7.83 -11.39
CA ILE A 503 8.52 7.53 -12.82
C ILE A 503 9.82 7.51 -13.63
N ILE A 504 10.83 8.25 -13.18
CA ILE A 504 12.18 8.29 -13.73
C ILE A 504 13.18 8.15 -12.60
N VAL A 505 14.15 7.25 -12.79
CA VAL A 505 15.20 6.97 -11.81
C VAL A 505 16.57 7.16 -12.47
N LEU A 506 17.36 8.10 -11.93
CA LEU A 506 18.74 8.34 -12.32
C LEU A 506 19.65 7.91 -11.17
N ASP A 507 20.42 6.83 -11.30
CA ASP A 507 21.33 6.38 -10.24
C ASP A 507 22.76 6.21 -10.73
N ASN A 508 23.73 6.52 -9.87
CA ASN A 508 25.17 6.36 -10.12
C ASN A 508 25.63 6.99 -11.44
N ASN A 509 25.07 8.14 -11.77
CA ASN A 509 25.48 8.90 -12.94
C ASN A 509 26.59 9.89 -12.57
N ASN A 510 26.95 10.78 -13.49
CA ASN A 510 27.85 11.88 -13.21
C ASN A 510 27.38 12.68 -11.98
N GLU A 511 28.29 12.90 -11.02
CA GLU A 511 28.00 13.56 -9.73
C GLU A 511 27.34 14.94 -9.89
N GLU A 512 27.57 15.65 -11.01
CA GLU A 512 26.90 16.93 -11.24
C GLU A 512 25.37 16.80 -11.31
N LEU A 513 24.83 15.66 -11.73
CA LEU A 513 23.37 15.43 -11.73
C LEU A 513 22.80 15.44 -10.31
N SER A 514 23.55 14.94 -9.33
CA SER A 514 23.16 14.87 -7.91
C SER A 514 23.08 16.24 -7.22
N TYR A 515 23.50 17.32 -7.90
CA TYR A 515 23.40 18.71 -7.46
C TYR A 515 22.60 19.59 -8.43
N ASN A 516 22.18 19.07 -9.59
CA ASN A 516 21.49 19.85 -10.61
C ASN A 516 19.96 19.80 -10.42
N TYR A 517 19.48 20.53 -9.42
CA TYR A 517 18.04 20.61 -9.14
C TYR A 517 17.26 21.30 -10.27
N GLU A 518 17.90 22.19 -11.04
CA GLU A 518 17.30 22.86 -12.19
C GLU A 518 16.97 21.84 -13.27
N MET A 519 17.90 20.95 -13.62
CA MET A 519 17.66 19.85 -14.56
C MET A 519 16.60 18.89 -14.04
N CYS A 520 16.62 18.54 -12.76
CA CYS A 520 15.57 17.70 -12.16
C CYS A 520 14.18 18.36 -12.29
N ASN A 521 14.07 19.65 -12.02
CA ASN A 521 12.84 20.42 -12.19
C ASN A 521 12.45 20.58 -13.66
N GLN A 522 13.42 20.76 -14.57
CA GLN A 522 13.17 20.78 -16.02
C GLN A 522 12.56 19.46 -16.47
N LEU A 523 13.12 18.34 -16.05
CA LEU A 523 12.59 17.01 -16.33
C LEU A 523 11.17 16.84 -15.78
N LYS A 524 10.94 17.28 -14.53
CA LYS A 524 9.61 17.27 -13.91
C LYS A 524 8.62 18.16 -14.68
N ASN A 525 9.03 19.32 -15.16
CA ASN A 525 8.16 20.26 -15.87
C ASN A 525 7.92 19.86 -17.33
N GLN A 526 8.86 19.16 -17.96
CA GLN A 526 8.73 18.64 -19.33
C GLN A 526 7.71 17.49 -19.38
N LEU A 527 7.60 16.73 -18.30
CA LEU A 527 6.66 15.63 -18.16
C LEU A 527 5.38 16.14 -17.52
N ASN A 528 4.23 15.95 -18.16
CA ASN A 528 2.95 16.34 -17.57
C ASN A 528 2.52 15.36 -16.47
N THR A 529 3.19 15.40 -15.31
CA THR A 529 3.06 14.41 -14.24
C THR A 529 3.16 15.00 -12.83
N THR A 530 2.42 14.41 -11.88
CA THR A 530 2.45 14.74 -10.46
C THR A 530 3.55 13.98 -9.70
N LYS A 531 4.08 12.88 -10.26
CA LYS A 531 5.11 12.05 -9.64
C LYS A 531 6.52 12.64 -9.84
N ASN A 532 7.38 12.50 -8.85
CA ASN A 532 8.71 13.09 -8.88
C ASN A 532 9.73 12.18 -9.62
N PRO A 533 10.65 12.75 -10.42
CA PRO A 533 11.88 12.04 -10.78
C PRO A 533 12.82 11.95 -9.57
N ALA A 534 13.62 10.90 -9.52
CA ALA A 534 14.64 10.71 -8.50
C ALA A 534 16.05 10.65 -9.11
N ILE A 535 17.00 11.35 -8.48
CA ILE A 535 18.43 11.28 -8.79
C ILE A 535 19.18 10.84 -7.54
N ASP A 536 19.86 9.69 -7.60
CA ASP A 536 20.54 9.03 -6.48
C ASP A 536 19.64 8.95 -5.24
N GLY A 537 18.42 8.45 -5.45
CA GLY A 537 17.38 8.35 -4.42
C GLY A 537 16.86 9.69 -3.87
N SER A 538 17.20 10.83 -4.47
CA SER A 538 16.78 12.17 -4.03
C SER A 538 15.82 12.81 -5.01
N ILE A 539 14.69 13.32 -4.52
CA ILE A 539 13.77 14.14 -5.34
C ILE A 539 14.33 15.55 -5.57
N CYS A 540 13.82 16.26 -6.58
CA CYS A 540 14.35 17.57 -6.99
C CYS A 540 14.48 18.60 -5.86
N TYR A 541 13.50 18.63 -4.94
CA TYR A 541 13.55 19.50 -3.77
C TYR A 541 14.74 19.19 -2.84
N SER A 542 15.01 17.92 -2.59
CA SER A 542 16.14 17.49 -1.76
C SER A 542 17.48 17.81 -2.41
N ILE A 543 17.56 17.72 -3.74
CA ILE A 543 18.75 18.11 -4.52
C ILE A 543 19.01 19.62 -4.38
N GLN A 544 17.96 20.45 -4.44
CA GLN A 544 18.07 21.90 -4.26
C GLN A 544 18.71 22.26 -2.91
N LEU A 545 18.29 21.58 -1.83
CA LEU A 545 18.87 21.77 -0.50
C LEU A 545 20.34 21.33 -0.44
N LYS A 546 20.69 20.19 -1.07
CA LYS A 546 22.09 19.71 -1.17
C LYS A 546 22.97 20.68 -1.96
N ALA A 547 22.48 21.22 -3.08
CA ALA A 547 23.19 22.19 -3.92
C ALA A 547 23.49 23.50 -3.17
N ALA A 548 22.51 24.03 -2.43
CA ALA A 548 22.70 25.23 -1.61
C ALA A 548 23.79 25.06 -0.53
N SER A 549 23.90 23.86 0.06
CA SER A 549 24.95 23.52 1.02
C SER A 549 26.35 23.47 0.37
N ARG A 550 26.46 22.87 -0.84
CA ARG A 550 27.70 22.82 -1.64
C ARG A 550 28.22 24.22 -1.96
N ASP A 551 27.34 25.11 -2.41
CA ASP A 551 27.71 26.49 -2.75
C ASP A 551 28.11 27.32 -1.54
N GLY A 552 27.47 27.13 -0.39
CA GLY A 552 27.86 27.75 0.88
C GLY A 552 29.26 27.31 1.31
N SER A 553 29.56 26.01 1.24
CA SER A 553 30.88 25.45 1.56
C SER A 553 31.97 25.99 0.62
N ARG A 554 31.70 26.05 -0.69
CA ARG A 554 32.64 26.57 -1.70
C ARG A 554 32.96 28.04 -1.47
N LYS A 555 31.97 28.86 -1.11
CA LYS A 555 32.18 30.27 -0.73
C LYS A 555 33.07 30.42 0.50
N ASN A 556 32.87 29.58 1.53
CA ASN A 556 33.72 29.60 2.72
C ASN A 556 35.17 29.21 2.42
N TRP A 557 35.41 28.23 1.54
CA TRP A 557 36.76 27.85 1.10
C TRP A 557 37.46 28.96 0.31
N ILE A 558 36.73 29.69 -0.55
CA ILE A 558 37.27 30.86 -1.26
C ILE A 558 37.64 31.97 -0.27
N ILE A 559 36.79 32.26 0.71
CA ILE A 559 37.06 33.27 1.75
C ILE A 559 38.30 32.86 2.57
N LEU A 560 38.39 31.59 2.99
CA LEU A 560 39.55 31.07 3.72
C LEU A 560 40.84 31.18 2.89
N GLY A 561 40.77 30.87 1.59
CA GLY A 561 41.89 31.03 0.65
C GLY A 561 42.35 32.48 0.52
N LEU A 562 41.43 33.44 0.44
CA LEU A 562 41.74 34.86 0.41
C LEU A 562 42.39 35.34 1.72
N ILE A 563 41.90 34.87 2.88
CA ILE A 563 42.50 35.17 4.19
C ILE A 563 43.93 34.63 4.27
N ILE A 564 44.14 33.37 3.89
CA ILE A 564 45.48 32.75 3.87
C ILE A 564 46.42 33.54 2.95
N SER A 565 45.97 33.89 1.74
CA SER A 565 46.76 34.68 0.80
C SER A 565 47.13 36.06 1.35
N ALA A 566 46.20 36.73 2.05
CA ALA A 566 46.46 38.02 2.68
C ALA A 566 47.48 37.93 3.84
N VAL A 567 47.39 36.88 4.66
CA VAL A 567 48.35 36.62 5.74
C VAL A 567 49.74 36.33 5.18
N VAL A 568 49.84 35.50 4.14
CA VAL A 568 51.10 35.20 3.46
C VAL A 568 51.71 36.49 2.87
N PHE A 569 50.90 37.33 2.22
CA PHE A 569 51.35 38.60 1.70
C PHE A 569 51.86 39.54 2.79
N ALA A 570 51.15 39.65 3.92
CA ALA A 570 51.57 40.47 5.06
C ALA A 570 52.90 39.97 5.67
N LEU A 571 53.11 38.66 5.77
CA LEU A 571 54.37 38.07 6.21
C LEU A 571 55.51 38.37 5.24
N ILE A 572 55.28 38.27 3.93
CA ILE A 572 56.27 38.63 2.91
C ILE A 572 56.65 40.12 3.02
N VAL A 573 55.67 41.01 3.17
CA VAL A 573 55.92 42.45 3.37
C VAL A 573 56.69 42.70 4.66
N ALA A 574 56.36 42.01 5.75
CA ALA A 574 57.09 42.12 7.02
C ALA A 574 58.54 41.66 6.88
N VAL A 575 58.79 40.54 6.19
CA VAL A 575 60.15 40.04 5.90
C VAL A 575 60.92 41.04 5.02
N ILE A 576 60.31 41.56 3.95
CA ILE A 576 60.94 42.58 3.08
C ILE A 576 61.27 43.84 3.89
N THR A 577 60.35 44.31 4.72
CA THR A 577 60.55 45.51 5.55
C THR A 577 61.65 45.27 6.59
N CYS A 578 61.70 44.09 7.21
CA CYS A 578 62.74 43.71 8.16
C CYS A 578 64.12 43.61 7.47
N CYS A 579 64.18 43.03 6.27
CA CYS A 579 65.38 42.99 5.43
C CYS A 579 65.84 44.40 5.02
N CYS A 580 64.91 45.29 4.66
CA CYS A 580 65.22 46.69 4.32
C CYS A 580 65.71 47.49 5.53
N CYS A 581 65.13 47.28 6.72
CA CYS A 581 65.59 47.90 7.96
C CYS A 581 66.97 47.38 8.41
N CYS A 582 67.24 46.08 8.25
CA CYS A 582 68.58 45.52 8.49
C CYS A 582 69.62 46.11 7.52
N LYS A 583 69.25 46.31 6.25
CA LYS A 583 70.13 46.92 5.24
C LYS A 583 70.39 48.41 5.50
N LYS A 584 69.42 49.11 6.12
CA LYS A 584 69.58 50.52 6.53
C LYS A 584 70.46 50.65 7.78
N SER A 585 70.32 49.75 8.76
CA SER A 585 71.17 49.72 9.97
C SER A 585 72.65 49.40 9.66
N GLN A 586 72.92 48.63 8.61
CA GLN A 586 74.29 48.35 8.13
C GLN A 586 74.91 49.53 7.35
N ARG A 587 74.10 50.48 6.84
CA ARG A 587 74.60 51.70 6.15
C ARG A 587 74.87 52.88 7.09
N GLU A 588 74.31 52.87 8.30
CA GLU A 588 74.52 53.93 9.31
C GLU A 588 75.68 53.61 10.28
N LYS A 589 76.39 52.49 10.06
CA LYS A 589 77.58 52.08 10.84
C LYS A 589 78.86 51.93 9.98
N GLY A 590 78.85 52.45 8.76
CA GLY A 590 79.99 52.45 7.83
C GLY A 590 80.57 53.84 7.65
#